data_AF-A0A7S2US48-F1
#
_entry.id   AF-A0A7S2US48-F1
#
_cell.length_a   1.000
_cell.length_b   1.000
_cell.length_c   1.000
_cell.angle_alpha   90.00
_cell.angle_beta   90.00
_cell.angle_gamma   90.00
#
_symmetry.space_group_name_H-M   'P 1'
#
loop_
_entity.id
_entity.type
_entity.pdbx_description
1 polymer ?
#
loop_
_entity_poly.entity_id
_entity_poly.type
_entity_poly.pdbx_seq_one_letter_code
_entity_poly.pdbx_strand_id
1 'polypeptide(L)'
;TEQFPDTQPQEGHFYAECSAKGLCDRETGLCQCFTGYEGSSCQRASCPNACSGHGTCETIKELSEDKEMGDDVTTTDLSGNGGFDYELWDRFQTMGCKCDSGYEGADCSLKKCVYGVDPLYRGTTKYKRACVQVDHVADTAMSGTWDLVIYDNWRTKYIFDDLYLMQ
;
A
#
# COMPACT_ATOMS: atom_id res chain seq x y z
N THR A 1 -12.91 33.95 25.53
CA THR A 1 -12.63 33.98 24.07
C THR A 1 -12.47 32.55 23.62
N GLU A 2 -13.59 31.85 23.44
CA GLU A 2 -13.60 30.61 22.65
C GLU A 2 -14.50 30.89 21.47
N GLN A 3 -13.86 31.06 20.33
CA GLN A 3 -14.50 31.32 19.06
C GLN A 3 -14.90 29.96 18.49
N PHE A 4 -15.95 29.37 19.08
CA PHE A 4 -16.64 28.27 18.42
C PHE A 4 -17.29 28.87 17.16
N PRO A 5 -16.93 28.42 15.95
CA PRO A 5 -17.56 28.93 14.73
C PRO A 5 -19.07 28.72 14.85
N ASP A 6 -19.85 29.72 14.44
CA ASP A 6 -21.32 29.76 14.49
C ASP A 6 -21.92 28.43 14.00
N THR A 7 -22.21 27.51 14.93
CA THR A 7 -22.84 26.23 14.58
C THR A 7 -24.29 26.52 14.27
N GLN A 8 -24.72 26.28 13.02
CA GLN A 8 -26.12 26.41 12.66
C GLN A 8 -26.94 25.34 13.43
N PRO A 9 -28.19 25.65 13.85
CA PRO A 9 -29.07 24.63 14.40
C PRO A 9 -29.23 23.49 13.38
N GLN A 10 -28.98 22.24 13.80
CA GLN A 10 -29.05 21.02 12.97
C GLN A 10 -27.87 20.77 12.02
N GLU A 11 -26.71 21.39 12.26
CA GLU A 11 -25.48 21.03 11.57
C GLU A 11 -24.83 19.77 12.20
N GLY A 12 -24.58 18.75 11.38
CA GLY A 12 -23.88 17.52 11.78
C GLY A 12 -22.38 17.69 12.05
N HIS A 13 -21.86 18.91 11.87
CA HIS A 13 -20.44 19.29 12.00
C HIS A 13 -20.21 20.26 13.16
N PHE A 14 -20.91 20.08 14.28
CA PHE A 14 -20.66 20.86 15.48
C PHE A 14 -19.26 20.58 16.04
N TYR A 15 -18.63 21.60 16.61
CA TYR A 15 -17.36 21.44 17.30
C TYR A 15 -17.52 20.46 18.46
N ALA A 16 -16.74 19.38 18.44
CA ALA A 16 -16.73 18.38 19.49
C ALA A 16 -15.30 18.16 20.00
N GLU A 17 -15.12 18.27 21.31
CA GLU A 17 -13.87 17.94 21.99
C GLU A 17 -13.51 16.48 21.70
N CYS A 18 -12.24 16.24 21.32
CA CYS A 18 -11.76 14.92 20.89
C CYS A 18 -12.64 14.26 19.81
N SER A 19 -13.22 15.08 18.91
CA SER A 19 -14.09 14.65 17.81
C SER A 19 -15.30 13.81 18.27
N ALA A 20 -15.73 13.94 19.53
CA ALA A 20 -16.71 13.05 20.18
C ALA A 20 -16.35 11.55 20.11
N LYS A 21 -15.06 11.25 19.93
CA LYS A 21 -14.49 9.92 19.72
C LYS A 21 -13.39 9.60 20.73
N GLY A 22 -13.35 10.34 21.83
CA GLY A 22 -12.42 10.13 22.91
C GLY A 22 -12.77 10.98 24.13
N LEU A 23 -12.00 10.80 25.19
CA LEU A 23 -12.08 11.57 26.43
C LEU A 23 -10.88 12.50 26.53
N CYS A 24 -11.12 13.77 26.87
CA CYS A 24 -10.05 14.74 27.11
C CYS A 24 -9.47 14.56 28.51
N ASP A 25 -8.19 14.27 28.60
CA ASP A 25 -7.45 14.33 29.85
C ASP A 25 -7.16 15.80 30.19
N ARG A 26 -7.76 16.29 31.29
CA ARG A 26 -7.66 17.69 31.70
C ARG A 26 -6.32 18.06 32.34
N GLU A 27 -5.53 17.09 32.78
CA GLU A 27 -4.21 17.35 33.36
C GLU A 27 -3.17 17.57 32.26
N THR A 28 -3.26 16.80 31.18
CA THR A 28 -2.30 16.83 30.07
C THR A 28 -2.77 17.63 28.86
N GLY A 29 -4.09 17.79 28.70
CA GLY A 29 -4.71 18.38 27.52
C GLY A 29 -4.75 17.44 26.30
N LEU A 30 -4.48 16.15 26.47
CA LEU A 30 -4.45 15.16 25.39
C LEU A 30 -5.74 14.36 25.31
N CYS A 31 -6.11 13.93 24.10
CA CYS A 31 -7.27 13.08 23.87
C CYS A 31 -6.93 11.59 24.02
N GLN A 32 -7.71 10.88 24.83
CA GLN A 32 -7.72 9.42 24.93
C GLN A 32 -8.79 8.86 24.00
N CYS A 33 -8.39 8.34 22.84
CA CYS A 33 -9.32 7.90 21.81
C CYS A 33 -10.02 6.59 22.16
N PHE A 34 -11.29 6.47 21.75
CA PHE A 34 -12.02 5.22 21.79
C PHE A 34 -11.47 4.23 20.77
N THR A 35 -11.76 2.94 20.96
CA THR A 35 -11.33 1.87 20.06
C THR A 35 -11.75 2.16 18.63
N GLY A 36 -10.80 2.02 17.69
CA GLY A 36 -11.02 2.27 16.26
C GLY A 36 -10.85 3.73 15.85
N TYR A 37 -10.35 4.60 16.74
CA TYR A 37 -10.03 5.99 16.41
C TYR A 37 -8.64 6.39 16.89
N GLU A 38 -8.01 7.28 16.15
CA GLU A 38 -6.66 7.77 16.40
C GLU A 38 -6.45 9.21 15.90
N GLY A 39 -5.23 9.71 16.13
CA GLY A 39 -4.85 11.10 15.90
C GLY A 39 -4.93 11.94 17.16
N SER A 40 -4.36 13.14 17.11
CA SER A 40 -4.27 14.07 18.25
C SER A 40 -5.64 14.48 18.81
N SER A 41 -6.70 14.38 18.03
CA SER A 41 -8.07 14.67 18.44
C SER A 41 -9.04 13.53 18.14
N CYS A 42 -8.55 12.30 17.94
CA CYS A 42 -9.38 11.13 17.59
C CYS A 42 -10.20 11.31 16.30
N GLN A 43 -9.68 12.13 15.39
CA GLN A 43 -10.38 12.57 14.19
C GLN A 43 -10.33 11.57 13.04
N ARG A 44 -9.49 10.54 13.12
CA ARG A 44 -9.30 9.52 12.07
C ARG A 44 -9.72 8.15 12.57
N ALA A 45 -10.27 7.33 11.69
CA ALA A 45 -10.45 5.91 11.98
C ALA A 45 -9.08 5.23 12.11
N SER A 46 -8.95 4.21 12.94
CA SER A 46 -7.75 3.37 12.98
C SER A 46 -7.85 2.23 11.98
N CYS A 47 -6.72 1.84 11.37
CA CYS A 47 -6.67 0.64 10.57
C CYS A 47 -6.81 -0.62 11.44
N PRO A 48 -7.61 -1.62 11.03
CA PRO A 48 -7.77 -2.86 11.78
C PRO A 48 -6.43 -3.56 11.96
N ASN A 49 -6.16 -4.07 13.16
CA ASN A 49 -4.94 -4.81 13.52
C ASN A 49 -3.61 -4.13 13.09
N ALA A 50 -3.61 -2.79 12.92
CA ALA A 50 -2.47 -2.06 12.36
C ALA A 50 -1.94 -2.69 11.06
N CYS A 51 -2.86 -3.11 10.17
CA CYS A 51 -2.56 -3.79 8.92
C CYS A 51 -1.74 -5.08 9.10
N SER A 52 -1.88 -5.72 10.26
CA SER A 52 -1.21 -6.97 10.64
C SER A 52 0.32 -6.96 10.49
N GLY A 53 0.95 -5.78 10.42
CA GLY A 53 2.38 -5.64 10.13
C GLY A 53 2.77 -6.00 8.69
N HIS A 54 1.80 -6.05 7.77
CA HIS A 54 1.97 -6.41 6.36
C HIS A 54 1.38 -5.34 5.42
N GLY A 55 1.44 -4.08 5.84
CA GLY A 55 0.96 -2.95 5.06
C GLY A 55 1.11 -1.62 5.77
N THR A 56 0.76 -0.55 5.07
CA THR A 56 0.70 0.83 5.58
C THR A 56 -0.75 1.25 5.80
N CYS A 57 -1.02 1.99 6.88
CA CYS A 57 -2.33 2.57 7.14
C CYS A 57 -2.42 3.93 6.45
N GLU A 58 -3.28 4.02 5.44
CA GLU A 58 -3.37 5.17 4.55
C GLU A 58 -4.79 5.73 4.52
N THR A 59 -4.90 7.02 4.20
CA THR A 59 -6.19 7.69 4.03
C THR A 59 -6.89 7.17 2.77
N ILE A 60 -8.22 7.25 2.73
CA ILE A 60 -8.98 6.85 1.54
C ILE A 60 -8.54 7.65 0.29
N LYS A 61 -8.08 8.90 0.47
CA LYS A 61 -7.47 9.69 -0.60
C LYS A 61 -6.22 9.03 -1.16
N GLU A 62 -5.25 8.73 -0.30
CA GLU A 62 -4.00 8.08 -0.71
C GLU A 62 -4.28 6.74 -1.39
N LEU A 63 -5.18 5.93 -0.82
CA LEU A 63 -5.60 4.65 -1.42
C LEU A 63 -6.29 4.82 -2.78
N SER A 64 -7.07 5.88 -2.98
CA SER A 64 -7.73 6.17 -4.26
C SER A 64 -6.79 6.71 -5.34
N GLU A 65 -5.70 7.35 -4.92
CA GLU A 65 -4.70 7.95 -5.81
C GLU A 65 -3.54 7.01 -6.11
N ASP A 66 -3.40 5.94 -5.31
CA ASP A 66 -2.31 4.97 -5.43
C ASP A 66 -2.38 4.19 -6.74
N LYS A 67 -1.44 4.48 -7.64
CA LYS A 67 -1.27 3.76 -8.90
C LYS A 67 -0.29 2.61 -8.70
N GLU A 68 -0.77 1.38 -8.61
CA GLU A 68 0.12 0.23 -8.73
C GLU A 68 0.73 0.16 -10.13
N MET A 69 2.03 -0.17 -10.22
CA MET A 69 2.72 -0.39 -11.51
C MET A 69 2.17 -1.65 -12.19
N GLY A 70 1.11 -1.50 -12.98
CA GLY A 70 0.41 -2.61 -13.63
C GLY A 70 -1.03 -2.27 -14.00
N ASP A 71 -1.60 -1.24 -13.36
CA ASP A 71 -2.87 -0.66 -13.74
C ASP A 71 -2.74 0.11 -15.07
N ASP A 72 -3.38 -0.42 -16.09
CA ASP A 72 -3.52 0.22 -17.39
C ASP A 72 -4.96 0.73 -17.48
N VAL A 73 -5.11 2.06 -17.41
CA VAL A 73 -6.39 2.80 -17.49
C VAL A 73 -7.23 2.44 -18.73
N THR A 74 -6.65 1.70 -19.69
CA THR A 74 -7.31 1.22 -20.91
C THR A 74 -7.92 -0.17 -20.77
N THR A 75 -7.66 -0.89 -19.68
CA THR A 75 -8.25 -2.20 -19.39
C THR A 75 -9.47 -2.03 -18.49
N THR A 76 -10.55 -2.76 -18.77
CA THR A 76 -11.80 -2.76 -17.98
C THR A 76 -11.65 -3.37 -16.58
N ASP A 77 -10.42 -3.42 -16.06
CA ASP A 77 -10.13 -3.92 -14.73
C ASP A 77 -10.35 -2.78 -13.71
N LEU A 78 -11.55 -2.72 -13.18
CA LEU A 78 -11.96 -1.72 -12.18
C LEU A 78 -11.35 -1.98 -10.78
N SER A 79 -10.56 -3.05 -10.61
CA SER A 79 -9.93 -3.40 -9.32
C SER A 79 -8.68 -2.58 -9.01
N GLY A 80 -8.20 -1.79 -9.97
CA GLY A 80 -6.98 -1.01 -9.87
C GLY A 80 -7.11 0.44 -10.31
N ASN A 81 -8.31 1.04 -10.30
CA ASN A 81 -8.57 2.43 -10.70
C ASN A 81 -7.94 3.45 -9.71
N GLY A 82 -6.64 3.32 -9.45
CA GLY A 82 -5.81 4.26 -8.75
C GLY A 82 -5.57 5.48 -9.64
N GLY A 83 -5.86 6.65 -9.12
CA GLY A 83 -5.67 7.92 -9.84
C GLY A 83 -6.93 8.71 -10.14
N PHE A 84 -8.04 8.43 -9.43
CA PHE A 84 -9.11 9.41 -9.28
C PHE A 84 -8.86 10.22 -8.03
N ASP A 85 -8.97 11.54 -8.17
CA ASP A 85 -8.80 12.48 -7.06
C ASP A 85 -10.02 12.39 -6.12
N TYR A 86 -9.83 11.83 -4.93
CA TYR A 86 -10.89 11.70 -3.93
C TYR A 86 -10.92 12.93 -3.00
N GLU A 87 -11.75 13.89 -3.38
CA GLU A 87 -11.87 15.19 -2.70
C GLU A 87 -13.13 15.31 -1.82
N LEU A 88 -13.75 14.20 -1.45
CA LEU A 88 -14.93 14.20 -0.57
C LEU A 88 -14.56 14.48 0.91
N TRP A 89 -15.59 14.68 1.74
CA TRP A 89 -15.47 15.21 3.10
C TRP A 89 -14.67 14.31 4.06
N ASP A 90 -14.63 13.00 3.81
CA ASP A 90 -14.00 11.97 4.65
C ASP A 90 -12.61 11.56 4.18
N ARG A 91 -12.08 12.25 3.16
CA ARG A 91 -10.84 11.89 2.48
C ARG A 91 -9.62 11.73 3.41
N PHE A 92 -9.61 12.36 4.58
CA PHE A 92 -8.53 12.28 5.57
C PHE A 92 -8.96 11.60 6.89
N GLN A 93 -10.22 11.18 6.98
CA GLN A 93 -10.84 10.64 8.19
C GLN A 93 -11.07 9.13 8.05
N THR A 94 -11.43 8.70 6.84
CA THR A 94 -11.51 7.29 6.48
C THR A 94 -10.10 6.76 6.21
N MET A 95 -9.74 5.69 6.90
CA MET A 95 -8.44 5.02 6.78
C MET A 95 -8.63 3.58 6.32
N GLY A 96 -7.64 3.04 5.62
CA GLY A 96 -7.59 1.65 5.17
C GLY A 96 -6.15 1.15 5.04
N CYS A 97 -6.00 -0.16 4.88
CA CYS A 97 -4.69 -0.78 4.75
C CYS A 97 -4.27 -0.93 3.28
N LYS A 98 -3.11 -0.38 2.93
CA LYS A 98 -2.37 -0.71 1.72
C LYS A 98 -1.44 -1.89 2.01
N CYS A 99 -1.75 -3.05 1.48
CA CYS A 99 -1.01 -4.27 1.79
C CYS A 99 0.29 -4.41 1.01
N ASP A 100 1.29 -4.99 1.66
CA ASP A 100 2.54 -5.41 1.02
C ASP A 100 2.27 -6.50 -0.02
N SER A 101 3.14 -6.58 -1.03
CA SER A 101 3.08 -7.65 -2.04
C SER A 101 3.02 -9.04 -1.41
N GLY A 102 2.01 -9.82 -1.82
CA GLY A 102 1.72 -11.16 -1.31
C GLY A 102 0.70 -11.21 -0.17
N TYR A 103 0.20 -10.05 0.30
CA TYR A 103 -0.86 -9.96 1.31
C TYR A 103 -2.12 -9.28 0.79
N GLU A 104 -3.27 -9.62 1.38
CA GLU A 104 -4.59 -9.09 1.04
C GLU A 104 -5.55 -9.11 2.24
N GLY A 105 -6.77 -8.64 2.01
CA GLY A 105 -7.80 -8.48 3.03
C GLY A 105 -7.82 -7.07 3.60
N ALA A 106 -8.83 -6.78 4.43
CA ALA A 106 -9.04 -5.44 4.99
C ALA A 106 -7.92 -5.00 5.97
N ASP A 107 -7.20 -5.96 6.53
CA ASP A 107 -6.13 -5.76 7.51
C ASP A 107 -4.81 -6.45 7.12
N CYS A 108 -4.68 -6.85 5.86
CA CYS A 108 -3.50 -7.54 5.31
C CYS A 108 -3.11 -8.85 6.02
N SER A 109 -4.05 -9.49 6.72
CA SER A 109 -3.80 -10.76 7.41
C SER A 109 -3.78 -11.97 6.47
N LEU A 110 -4.35 -11.85 5.27
CA LEU A 110 -4.48 -12.95 4.32
C LEU A 110 -3.33 -12.96 3.31
N LYS A 111 -2.94 -14.15 2.87
CA LYS A 111 -1.93 -14.33 1.81
C LYS A 111 -2.61 -14.43 0.45
N LYS A 112 -2.15 -13.62 -0.51
CA LYS A 112 -2.54 -13.76 -1.93
C LYS A 112 -2.04 -15.11 -2.45
N CYS A 113 -2.92 -15.85 -3.12
CA CYS A 113 -2.52 -17.06 -3.84
C CYS A 113 -1.64 -16.72 -5.06
N VAL A 114 -0.73 -17.62 -5.42
CA VAL A 114 0.03 -17.50 -6.68
C VAL A 114 -0.94 -17.59 -7.84
N TYR A 115 -0.89 -16.61 -8.74
CA TYR A 115 -1.61 -16.63 -10.00
C TYR A 115 -0.61 -16.71 -11.15
N GLY A 116 -0.94 -17.52 -12.15
CA GLY A 116 -0.18 -17.64 -13.38
C GLY A 116 -1.06 -17.22 -14.56
N VAL A 117 -0.41 -16.82 -15.66
CA VAL A 117 -1.12 -16.70 -16.93
C VAL A 117 -1.62 -18.08 -17.35
N ASP A 118 -2.84 -18.15 -17.88
CA ASP A 118 -3.39 -19.39 -18.43
C ASP A 118 -2.39 -20.00 -19.44
N PRO A 119 -2.02 -21.29 -19.35
CA PRO A 119 -1.11 -21.93 -20.30
C PRO A 119 -1.55 -21.82 -21.77
N LEU A 120 -2.84 -21.62 -22.03
CA LEU A 120 -3.44 -21.42 -23.35
C LEU A 120 -3.57 -19.95 -23.74
N TYR A 121 -3.11 -18.99 -22.92
CA TYR A 121 -3.11 -17.57 -23.25
C TYR A 121 -2.21 -17.30 -24.46
N ARG A 122 -2.82 -17.15 -25.65
CA ARG A 122 -2.16 -16.83 -26.92
C ARG A 122 -2.15 -15.33 -27.22
N GLY A 123 -1.97 -14.50 -26.20
CA GLY A 123 -1.71 -13.07 -26.38
C GLY A 123 -0.22 -12.78 -26.60
N THR A 124 0.14 -11.54 -26.96
CA THR A 124 1.52 -11.08 -26.85
C THR A 124 1.83 -10.87 -25.37
N THR A 125 2.46 -11.85 -24.74
CA THR A 125 3.01 -11.71 -23.39
C THR A 125 3.93 -10.48 -23.39
N LYS A 126 3.59 -9.42 -22.63
CA LYS A 126 4.49 -8.26 -22.44
C LYS A 126 5.65 -8.70 -21.55
N TYR A 127 6.65 -9.35 -22.12
CA TYR A 127 7.90 -9.59 -21.42
C TYR A 127 8.68 -8.26 -21.35
N LYS A 128 8.94 -7.76 -20.14
CA LYS A 128 9.98 -6.74 -19.96
C LYS A 128 11.33 -7.46 -19.99
N ARG A 129 12.16 -7.14 -20.97
CA ARG A 129 13.55 -7.62 -21.01
C ARG A 129 14.35 -6.77 -20.04
N ALA A 130 14.88 -7.39 -18.98
CA ALA A 130 15.92 -6.83 -18.15
C ALA A 130 17.25 -7.49 -18.55
N CYS A 131 18.22 -6.69 -18.98
CA CYS A 131 19.58 -7.18 -19.20
C CYS A 131 20.37 -7.01 -17.89
N VAL A 132 20.90 -8.10 -17.36
CA VAL A 132 21.87 -8.06 -16.25
C VAL A 132 23.26 -8.12 -16.88
N GLN A 133 23.99 -7.00 -16.83
CA GLN A 133 25.38 -6.92 -17.30
C GLN A 133 26.32 -7.04 -16.10
N VAL A 134 27.29 -7.94 -16.20
CA VAL A 134 28.35 -8.10 -15.21
C VAL A 134 29.63 -7.56 -15.84
N ASP A 135 30.10 -6.42 -15.33
CA ASP A 135 31.35 -5.79 -15.77
C ASP A 135 32.48 -6.15 -14.81
N HIS A 136 33.61 -6.59 -15.35
CA HIS A 136 34.86 -6.80 -14.60
C HIS A 136 35.81 -5.64 -14.80
N VAL A 137 36.45 -5.17 -13.73
CA VAL A 137 37.36 -4.00 -13.76
C VAL A 137 38.84 -4.43 -13.70
N ALA A 138 39.14 -5.73 -13.71
CA ALA A 138 40.53 -6.20 -13.69
C ALA A 138 40.96 -6.77 -15.05
N ASP A 139 42.25 -6.64 -15.37
CA ASP A 139 42.91 -7.22 -16.56
C ASP A 139 43.00 -8.75 -16.54
N THR A 140 42.44 -9.40 -15.52
CA THR A 140 42.35 -10.85 -15.38
C THR A 140 40.98 -11.36 -15.84
N ALA A 141 40.96 -12.51 -16.49
CA ALA A 141 39.72 -13.17 -16.89
C ALA A 141 38.88 -13.54 -15.65
N MET A 142 37.58 -13.21 -15.67
CA MET A 142 36.62 -13.78 -14.73
C MET A 142 36.37 -15.24 -15.11
N SER A 143 36.55 -16.17 -14.18
CA SER A 143 36.22 -17.59 -14.37
C SER A 143 35.54 -18.14 -13.12
N GLY A 144 34.55 -19.01 -13.31
CA GLY A 144 33.76 -19.59 -12.22
C GLY A 144 32.31 -19.86 -12.64
N THR A 145 31.58 -20.57 -11.78
CA THR A 145 30.15 -20.84 -11.93
C THR A 145 29.36 -19.79 -11.16
N TRP A 146 28.29 -19.27 -11.78
CA TRP A 146 27.45 -18.23 -11.19
C TRP A 146 25.98 -18.62 -11.32
N ASP A 147 25.23 -18.38 -10.25
CA ASP A 147 23.79 -18.56 -10.24
C ASP A 147 23.10 -17.20 -10.37
N LEU A 148 22.24 -17.04 -11.37
CA LEU A 148 21.35 -15.88 -11.43
C LEU A 148 20.09 -16.21 -10.64
N VAL A 149 19.88 -15.51 -9.53
CA VAL A 149 18.67 -15.64 -8.73
C VAL A 149 17.76 -14.44 -9.00
N ILE A 150 16.58 -14.69 -9.55
CA ILE A 150 15.53 -13.70 -9.73
C ILE A 150 14.44 -13.96 -8.71
N TYR A 151 13.96 -12.90 -8.06
CA TYR A 151 12.75 -12.97 -7.25
C TYR A 151 11.59 -12.36 -8.03
N ASP A 152 10.43 -13.02 -8.02
CA ASP A 152 9.21 -12.35 -8.47
C ASP A 152 8.67 -11.39 -7.39
N ASN A 153 7.59 -10.70 -7.73
CA ASN A 153 6.90 -9.78 -6.82
C ASN A 153 6.36 -10.49 -5.56
N TRP A 154 6.27 -11.81 -5.56
CA TRP A 154 5.84 -12.64 -4.43
C TRP A 154 7.02 -13.21 -3.63
N ARG A 155 8.26 -12.75 -3.91
CA ARG A 155 9.51 -13.26 -3.33
C ARG A 155 9.77 -14.75 -3.60
N THR A 156 9.13 -15.31 -4.64
CA THR A 156 9.47 -16.65 -5.12
C THR A 156 10.84 -16.61 -5.75
N LYS A 157 11.71 -17.53 -5.34
CA LYS A 157 13.08 -17.65 -5.83
C LYS A 157 13.10 -18.45 -7.14
N TYR A 158 13.55 -17.84 -8.22
CA TYR A 158 13.87 -18.52 -9.48
C TYR A 158 15.39 -18.55 -9.62
N ILE A 159 15.95 -19.76 -9.62
CA ILE A 159 17.38 -19.97 -9.85
C ILE A 159 17.55 -20.37 -11.30
N PHE A 160 18.36 -19.61 -12.03
CA PHE A 160 18.82 -19.98 -13.35
C PHE A 160 20.22 -20.56 -13.17
N ASP A 161 20.29 -21.89 -13.19
CA ASP A 161 21.52 -22.65 -13.02
C ASP A 161 22.34 -22.63 -14.33
N ASP A 162 23.66 -22.83 -14.21
CA ASP A 162 24.61 -23.04 -15.31
C ASP A 162 24.83 -21.87 -16.27
N LEU A 163 24.97 -20.63 -15.76
CA LEU A 163 25.44 -19.52 -16.58
C LEU A 163 26.98 -19.59 -16.76
N TYR A 164 27.42 -20.22 -17.85
CA TYR A 164 28.84 -20.36 -18.17
C TYR A 164 29.38 -19.11 -18.90
N LEU A 165 30.27 -18.36 -18.23
CA LEU A 165 31.06 -17.31 -18.87
C LEU A 165 32.34 -17.94 -19.43
N MET A 166 32.32 -18.26 -20.73
CA MET A 166 33.50 -18.63 -21.50
C MET A 166 34.02 -17.38 -22.20
N GLN A 167 35.31 -17.09 -22.02
CA GLN A 167 36.01 -16.06 -22.77
C GLN A 167 36.40 -16.57 -24.16
#